data_AF-A0A1H9NVK8-F1
#
_entry.id   AF-A0A1H9NVK8-F1
#
_cell.length_a   1.000
_cell.length_b   1.000
_cell.length_c   1.000
_cell.angle_alpha   90.00
_cell.angle_beta   90.00
_cell.angle_gamma   90.00
#
_symmetry.space_group_name_H-M   'P 1'
#
loop_
_entity.id
_entity.type
_entity.pdbx_description
1 polymer ?
#
loop_
_entity_poly.entity_id
_entity_poly.type
_entity_poly.pdbx_seq_one_letter_code
_entity_poly.pdbx_strand_id
1 'polypeptide(L)'
;MQINKLLILTFLFAIFLVNQASAQVKDTVLKSVDTLKSVKKPVVEPKVMTRQDSMKAKYVNPGKVAGRKAVFRSMIFPGLGQIYNLHLLNDGYGERAGKSQTGQRIYTIGKIGAIYGGLTVLTIAYIDNRQLYKRFLAEAQYREANPGKENDLTQYSDAGVISGKSTYKRNSQIVIFSYGLVYIANIVDAYVAARLHFFNIDDKLGFKVSPSVINSSNMYGFTANPAVKLSFTF
;
A
#
# COMPACT_ATOMS: atom_id res chain seq x y z
N MET A 1 -9.76 -27.45 -13.61
CA MET A 1 -8.41 -27.74 -13.06
C MET A 1 -7.68 -26.47 -12.54
N GLN A 2 -8.38 -25.52 -11.89
CA GLN A 2 -7.77 -24.27 -11.36
C GLN A 2 -7.85 -24.15 -9.83
N ILE A 3 -8.74 -24.91 -9.18
CA ILE A 3 -8.95 -24.87 -7.72
C ILE A 3 -7.73 -25.40 -6.95
N ASN A 4 -7.03 -26.40 -7.49
CA ASN A 4 -5.89 -27.02 -6.81
C ASN A 4 -4.67 -26.08 -6.70
N LYS A 5 -4.50 -25.15 -7.65
CA LYS A 5 -3.39 -24.18 -7.62
C LYS A 5 -3.61 -23.06 -6.60
N LEU A 6 -4.87 -22.63 -6.42
CA LEU A 6 -5.23 -21.63 -5.42
C LEU A 6 -5.09 -22.18 -3.99
N LEU A 7 -5.47 -23.45 -3.77
CA LEU A 7 -5.31 -24.12 -2.48
C LEU A 7 -3.85 -24.28 -2.07
N ILE A 8 -2.97 -24.63 -3.02
CA ILE A 8 -1.52 -24.73 -2.76
C ILE A 8 -0.93 -23.35 -2.41
N LEU A 9 -1.38 -22.28 -3.07
CA LEU A 9 -0.93 -20.91 -2.77
C LEU A 9 -1.42 -20.45 -1.38
N THR A 10 -2.65 -20.79 -0.99
CA THR A 10 -3.16 -20.48 0.36
C THR A 10 -2.47 -21.29 1.45
N PHE A 11 -2.07 -22.54 1.14
CA PHE A 11 -1.37 -23.41 2.08
C PHE A 11 0.10 -22.99 2.29
N LEU A 12 0.80 -22.60 1.22
CA LEU A 12 2.15 -22.03 1.31
C LEU A 12 2.17 -20.69 2.09
N PHE A 13 1.11 -19.89 1.97
CA PHE A 13 0.98 -18.63 2.72
C PHE A 13 0.73 -18.85 4.23
N ALA A 14 -0.04 -19.88 4.60
CA ALA A 14 -0.28 -20.23 6.01
C ALA A 14 1.02 -20.66 6.73
N ILE A 15 1.92 -21.36 6.03
CA ILE A 15 3.21 -21.80 6.59
C ILE A 15 4.15 -20.61 6.88
N PHE A 16 4.04 -19.51 6.11
CA PHE A 16 4.85 -18.31 6.31
C PHE A 16 4.37 -17.46 7.53
N LEU A 17 3.06 -17.48 7.84
CA LEU A 17 2.51 -16.79 9.02
C LEU A 17 2.82 -17.51 10.34
N VAL A 18 2.84 -18.85 10.34
CA VAL A 18 3.10 -19.65 11.55
C VAL A 18 4.55 -19.51 12.04
N ASN A 19 5.52 -19.32 11.14
CA ASN A 19 6.93 -19.15 11.52
C ASN A 19 7.28 -17.81 12.19
N GLN A 20 6.41 -16.80 12.09
CA GLN A 20 6.62 -15.52 12.77
C GLN A 20 6.15 -15.53 14.24
N ALA A 21 5.31 -16.51 14.61
CA ALA A 21 4.78 -16.63 15.98
C ALA A 21 5.80 -17.21 16.97
N SER A 22 6.82 -17.95 16.50
CA SER A 22 7.82 -18.61 17.35
C SER A 22 9.00 -17.71 17.78
N ALA A 23 8.96 -16.41 17.46
CA ALA A 23 10.05 -15.47 17.73
C ALA A 23 9.81 -14.52 18.92
N GLN A 24 8.72 -14.70 19.68
CA GLN A 24 8.45 -13.92 20.89
C GLN A 24 9.16 -14.54 22.10
N VAL A 25 10.13 -13.80 22.65
CA VAL A 25 10.62 -14.00 24.01
C VAL A 25 9.48 -13.60 24.96
N LYS A 26 9.05 -14.52 25.83
CA LYS A 26 8.02 -14.26 26.84
C LYS A 26 8.61 -13.48 28.00
N ASP A 27 8.40 -12.16 28.01
CA ASP A 27 8.50 -11.37 29.22
C ASP A 27 7.13 -11.33 29.90
N THR A 28 6.95 -12.15 30.95
CA THR A 28 5.74 -12.13 31.78
C THR A 28 6.05 -11.45 33.09
N VAL A 29 5.47 -10.28 33.32
CA VAL A 29 5.15 -9.80 34.67
C VAL A 29 3.63 -9.76 34.77
N LEU A 30 3.10 -10.60 35.67
CA LEU A 30 1.68 -10.74 35.96
C LEU A 30 1.11 -9.39 36.44
N LYS A 31 0.12 -8.87 35.70
CA LYS A 31 -0.71 -7.76 36.16
C LYS A 31 -2.04 -8.33 36.63
N SER A 32 -2.40 -8.05 37.88
CA SER A 32 -3.62 -8.51 38.54
C SER A 32 -4.86 -8.06 37.76
N VAL A 33 -5.77 -9.01 37.55
CA VAL A 33 -7.08 -8.80 36.94
C VAL A 33 -8.01 -8.23 37.99
N ASP A 34 -8.23 -6.91 37.97
CA ASP A 34 -9.30 -6.31 38.76
C ASP A 34 -10.65 -6.69 38.14
N THR A 35 -11.33 -7.58 38.85
CA THR A 35 -12.73 -7.92 38.65
C THR A 35 -13.57 -6.81 39.29
N LEU A 36 -14.81 -6.64 38.82
CA LEU A 36 -15.85 -5.72 39.32
C LEU A 36 -15.97 -4.36 38.60
N LYS A 37 -16.54 -4.39 37.39
CA LYS A 37 -17.50 -3.36 36.98
C LYS A 37 -18.84 -4.01 36.66
N SER A 38 -19.78 -3.80 37.57
CA SER A 38 -21.19 -4.15 37.46
C SER A 38 -21.79 -3.51 36.20
N VAL A 39 -22.16 -4.36 35.23
CA VAL A 39 -22.96 -3.96 34.08
C VAL A 39 -24.43 -3.93 34.52
N LYS A 40 -24.97 -2.74 34.80
CA LYS A 40 -26.42 -2.54 34.89
C LYS A 40 -27.03 -2.83 33.51
N LYS A 41 -27.85 -3.88 33.41
CA LYS A 41 -28.72 -4.14 32.26
C LYS A 41 -29.77 -3.02 32.16
N PRO A 42 -29.94 -2.34 31.02
CA PRO A 42 -31.11 -1.49 30.82
C PRO A 42 -32.34 -2.37 30.58
N VAL A 43 -33.44 -1.99 31.23
CA VAL A 43 -34.76 -2.60 31.12
C VAL A 43 -35.20 -2.55 29.65
N VAL A 44 -35.59 -3.71 29.12
CA VAL A 44 -36.12 -3.84 27.74
C VAL A 44 -37.59 -3.46 27.77
N GLU A 45 -37.91 -2.25 27.32
CA GLU A 45 -39.27 -1.92 26.89
C GLU A 45 -39.53 -2.59 25.53
N PRO A 46 -40.71 -3.19 25.30
CA PRO A 46 -41.02 -3.84 24.03
C PRO A 46 -41.11 -2.76 22.94
N LYS A 47 -40.05 -2.66 22.12
CA LYS A 47 -40.06 -1.82 20.93
C LYS A 47 -41.13 -2.35 19.97
N VAL A 48 -42.29 -1.68 19.95
CA VAL A 48 -43.31 -1.85 18.92
C VAL A 48 -42.60 -1.77 17.57
N MET A 49 -42.66 -2.86 16.81
CA MET A 49 -42.17 -2.90 15.43
C MET A 49 -43.05 -2.00 14.58
N THR A 50 -42.78 -0.70 14.57
CA THR A 50 -43.27 0.16 13.49
C THR A 50 -42.50 -0.25 12.26
N ARG A 51 -43.13 -1.02 11.36
CA ARG A 51 -42.66 -1.18 9.99
C ARG A 51 -42.72 0.22 9.35
N GLN A 52 -41.61 0.96 9.43
CA GLN A 52 -41.42 2.17 8.64
C GLN A 52 -41.18 1.74 7.20
N ASP A 53 -42.27 1.41 6.53
CA ASP A 53 -42.33 1.26 5.09
C ASP A 53 -42.36 2.67 4.47
N SER A 54 -41.17 3.23 4.29
CA SER A 54 -40.91 4.42 3.48
C SER A 54 -39.42 4.49 3.21
N MET A 55 -38.94 3.59 2.35
CA MET A 55 -37.60 3.64 1.77
C MET A 55 -37.42 4.92 0.94
N LYS A 56 -37.16 6.06 1.57
CA LYS A 56 -36.35 7.09 0.90
C LYS A 56 -34.96 6.49 0.76
N ALA A 57 -34.59 6.09 -0.45
CA ALA A 57 -33.25 5.58 -0.73
C ALA A 57 -32.23 6.60 -0.21
N LYS A 58 -31.53 6.25 0.88
CA LYS A 58 -30.48 7.08 1.45
C LYS A 58 -29.42 7.25 0.37
N TYR A 59 -29.21 8.47 -0.11
CA TYR A 59 -28.17 8.76 -1.10
C TYR A 59 -26.81 8.29 -0.57
N VAL A 60 -26.16 7.38 -1.28
CA VAL A 60 -24.83 6.88 -0.95
C VAL A 60 -23.85 7.41 -1.99
N ASN A 61 -22.89 8.23 -1.55
CA ASN A 61 -21.85 8.75 -2.45
C ASN A 61 -20.95 7.58 -2.93
N PRO A 62 -20.94 7.24 -4.23
CA PRO A 62 -20.25 6.06 -4.74
C PRO A 62 -18.74 6.12 -4.50
N GLY A 63 -18.13 7.31 -4.60
CA GLY A 63 -16.71 7.50 -4.30
C GLY A 63 -16.35 7.22 -2.84
N LYS A 64 -17.26 7.41 -1.88
CA LYS A 64 -16.98 7.12 -0.46
C LYS A 64 -16.92 5.61 -0.25
N VAL A 65 -17.84 4.89 -0.90
CA VAL A 65 -17.90 3.43 -0.86
C VAL A 65 -16.70 2.83 -1.57
N ALA A 66 -16.34 3.34 -2.75
CA ALA A 66 -15.17 2.91 -3.50
C ALA A 66 -13.88 3.14 -2.70
N GLY A 67 -13.70 4.34 -2.14
CA GLY A 67 -12.56 4.63 -1.26
C GLY A 67 -12.46 3.65 -0.10
N ARG A 68 -13.57 3.40 0.61
CA ARG A 68 -13.60 2.43 1.71
C ARG A 68 -13.23 1.01 1.26
N LYS A 69 -13.74 0.56 0.11
CA LYS A 69 -13.39 -0.75 -0.49
C LYS A 69 -11.91 -0.82 -0.85
N ALA A 70 -11.34 0.23 -1.43
CA ALA A 70 -9.92 0.29 -1.78
C ALA A 70 -9.03 0.19 -0.53
N VAL A 71 -9.39 0.90 0.55
CA VAL A 71 -8.70 0.84 1.84
C VAL A 71 -8.70 -0.58 2.41
N PHE A 72 -9.88 -1.20 2.51
CA PHE A 72 -9.97 -2.56 3.04
C PHE A 72 -9.16 -3.55 2.22
N ARG A 73 -9.19 -3.44 0.89
CA ARG A 73 -8.38 -4.30 0.02
C ARG A 73 -6.88 -4.10 0.27
N SER A 74 -6.41 -2.86 0.33
CA SER A 74 -5.00 -2.55 0.63
C SER A 74 -4.55 -2.94 2.03
N MET A 75 -5.47 -2.98 3.00
CA MET A 75 -5.20 -3.48 4.34
C MET A 75 -4.99 -5.00 4.37
N ILE A 76 -5.67 -5.75 3.51
CA ILE A 76 -5.47 -7.21 3.47
C ILE A 76 -4.09 -7.50 2.84
N PHE A 77 -3.80 -6.89 1.69
CA PHE A 77 -2.51 -7.03 1.04
C PHE A 77 -2.06 -5.73 0.38
N PRO A 78 -0.75 -5.43 0.40
CA PRO A 78 -0.20 -4.26 -0.26
C PRO A 78 -0.51 -4.30 -1.76
N GLY A 79 -0.88 -3.16 -2.34
CA GLY A 79 -1.24 -3.05 -3.76
C GLY A 79 -2.66 -3.50 -4.16
N LEU A 80 -3.43 -4.22 -3.34
CA LEU A 80 -4.76 -4.70 -3.77
C LEU A 80 -5.80 -3.59 -3.99
N GLY A 81 -5.72 -2.48 -3.24
CA GLY A 81 -6.55 -1.31 -3.52
C GLY A 81 -6.24 -0.70 -4.88
N GLN A 82 -4.99 -0.78 -5.35
CA GLN A 82 -4.60 -0.33 -6.69
C GLN A 82 -5.16 -1.24 -7.78
N ILE A 83 -5.19 -2.56 -7.55
CA ILE A 83 -5.86 -3.51 -8.46
C ILE A 83 -7.36 -3.24 -8.53
N TYR A 84 -7.99 -2.90 -7.41
CA TYR A 84 -9.39 -2.48 -7.42
C TYR A 84 -9.60 -1.21 -8.24
N ASN A 85 -8.72 -0.21 -8.10
CA ASN A 85 -8.79 1.01 -8.89
C ASN A 85 -8.58 0.72 -10.38
N LEU A 86 -7.71 -0.23 -10.72
CA LEU A 86 -7.54 -0.72 -12.10
C LEU A 86 -8.83 -1.34 -12.65
N HIS A 87 -9.56 -2.11 -11.84
CA HIS A 87 -10.84 -2.67 -12.22
C HIS A 87 -11.91 -1.58 -12.43
N LEU A 88 -11.96 -0.56 -11.57
CA LEU A 88 -12.86 0.59 -11.75
C LEU A 88 -12.62 1.33 -13.08
N LEU A 89 -11.35 1.43 -13.50
CA LEU A 89 -10.95 2.00 -14.79
C LEU A 89 -11.34 1.11 -15.99
N ASN A 90 -11.59 -0.19 -15.77
CA ASN A 90 -12.01 -1.14 -16.80
C ASN A 90 -13.54 -1.17 -16.95
N ASP A 91 -14.26 -1.03 -15.85
CA ASP A 91 -15.72 -1.15 -15.81
C ASP A 91 -16.45 0.06 -16.43
N GLY A 92 -15.73 1.12 -16.78
CA GLY A 92 -16.29 2.30 -17.44
C GLY A 92 -17.36 3.01 -16.60
N TYR A 93 -17.28 2.89 -15.27
CA TYR A 93 -18.31 3.39 -14.36
C TYR A 93 -17.78 4.58 -13.53
N GLY A 94 -18.08 5.80 -13.94
CA GLY A 94 -17.64 7.02 -13.27
C GLY A 94 -17.47 8.18 -14.25
N GLU A 95 -17.17 9.36 -13.75
CA GLU A 95 -17.07 10.58 -14.56
C GLU A 95 -15.89 10.57 -15.54
N ARG A 96 -14.94 9.65 -15.34
CA ARG A 96 -13.78 9.46 -16.22
C ARG A 96 -14.02 8.37 -17.28
N ALA A 97 -15.19 7.73 -17.32
CA ALA A 97 -15.51 6.65 -18.24
C ALA A 97 -15.40 7.09 -19.72
N GLY A 98 -14.68 6.34 -20.55
CA GLY A 98 -14.60 6.58 -22.01
C GLY A 98 -13.41 7.41 -22.51
N LYS A 99 -12.62 8.06 -21.64
CA LYS A 99 -11.33 8.68 -22.04
C LYS A 99 -10.24 7.60 -22.17
N SER A 100 -9.15 7.85 -22.92
CA SER A 100 -8.04 6.89 -23.08
C SER A 100 -7.47 6.44 -21.72
N GLN A 101 -7.96 5.30 -21.21
CA GLN A 101 -7.57 4.75 -19.91
C GLN A 101 -6.23 4.00 -19.96
N THR A 102 -5.70 3.76 -21.15
CA THR A 102 -4.48 2.98 -21.35
C THR A 102 -3.30 3.56 -20.59
N GLY A 103 -3.12 4.89 -20.61
CA GLY A 103 -2.05 5.56 -19.86
C GLY A 103 -2.21 5.40 -18.33
N GLN A 104 -3.44 5.58 -17.82
CA GLN A 104 -3.72 5.42 -16.38
C GLN A 104 -3.56 3.96 -15.92
N ARG A 105 -3.90 2.99 -16.76
CA ARG A 105 -3.67 1.56 -16.50
C ARG A 105 -2.18 1.24 -16.38
N ILE A 106 -1.38 1.66 -17.36
CA ILE A 106 0.07 1.47 -17.35
C ILE A 106 0.68 2.13 -16.11
N TYR A 107 0.26 3.35 -15.79
CA TYR A 107 0.69 4.05 -14.59
C TYR A 107 0.33 3.29 -13.30
N THR A 108 -0.89 2.76 -13.19
CA THR A 108 -1.33 1.99 -12.02
C THR A 108 -0.58 0.66 -11.89
N ILE A 109 -0.33 -0.03 -13.00
CA ILE A 109 0.49 -1.26 -13.02
C ILE A 109 1.93 -0.94 -12.59
N GLY A 110 2.51 0.14 -13.10
CA GLY A 110 3.82 0.63 -12.69
C GLY A 110 3.89 0.95 -11.20
N LYS A 111 2.86 1.61 -10.64
CA LYS A 111 2.73 1.84 -9.19
C LYS A 111 2.73 0.54 -8.40
N ILE A 112 1.96 -0.45 -8.82
CA ILE A 112 1.91 -1.77 -8.17
C ILE A 112 3.31 -2.39 -8.18
N GLY A 113 3.98 -2.41 -9.34
CA GLY A 113 5.35 -2.88 -9.46
C GLY A 113 6.31 -2.17 -8.51
N ALA A 114 6.21 -0.84 -8.40
CA ALA A 114 7.03 -0.05 -7.49
C ALA A 114 6.76 -0.36 -6.01
N ILE A 115 5.50 -0.58 -5.61
CA ILE A 115 5.14 -0.98 -4.25
C ILE A 115 5.79 -2.33 -3.91
N TYR A 116 5.62 -3.34 -4.77
CA TYR A 116 6.23 -4.64 -4.54
C TYR A 116 7.76 -4.59 -4.56
N GLY A 117 8.35 -3.84 -5.50
CA GLY A 117 9.80 -3.61 -5.55
C GLY A 117 10.34 -2.93 -4.29
N GLY A 118 9.62 -1.92 -3.76
CA GLY A 118 10.00 -1.27 -2.50
C GLY A 118 9.92 -2.24 -1.31
N LEU A 119 8.85 -3.03 -1.22
CA LEU A 119 8.68 -4.00 -0.14
C LEU A 119 9.70 -5.15 -0.21
N THR A 120 10.09 -5.62 -1.40
CA THR A 120 11.11 -6.67 -1.54
C THR A 120 12.47 -6.16 -1.08
N VAL A 121 12.89 -4.97 -1.51
CA VAL A 121 14.14 -4.33 -1.08
C VAL A 121 14.16 -4.15 0.44
N LEU A 122 13.08 -3.66 1.04
CA LEU A 122 12.97 -3.54 2.50
C LEU A 122 13.02 -4.90 3.20
N THR A 123 12.41 -5.93 2.64
CA THR A 123 12.43 -7.29 3.21
C THR A 123 13.85 -7.85 3.23
N ILE A 124 14.58 -7.74 2.11
CA ILE A 124 15.98 -8.17 2.02
C ILE A 124 16.84 -7.39 3.02
N ALA A 125 16.73 -6.07 3.04
CA ALA A 125 17.45 -5.22 3.99
C ALA A 125 17.15 -5.61 5.46
N TYR A 126 15.90 -5.96 5.79
CA TYR A 126 15.54 -6.40 7.14
C TYR A 126 16.23 -7.70 7.51
N ILE A 127 16.19 -8.70 6.61
CA ILE A 127 16.81 -10.01 6.80
C ILE A 127 18.30 -9.86 7.00
N ASP A 128 18.98 -9.11 6.13
CA ASP A 128 20.44 -8.92 6.18
C ASP A 128 20.87 -8.24 7.49
N ASN A 129 20.20 -7.14 7.86
CA ASN A 129 20.48 -6.46 9.13
C ASN A 129 20.21 -7.37 10.34
N ARG A 130 19.19 -8.23 10.26
CA ARG A 130 18.87 -9.16 11.36
C ARG A 130 19.90 -10.29 11.46
N GLN A 131 20.39 -10.80 10.34
CA GLN A 131 21.45 -11.80 10.31
C GLN A 131 22.77 -11.24 10.85
N LEU A 132 23.16 -10.06 10.40
CA LEU A 132 24.36 -9.37 10.90
C LEU A 132 24.23 -9.05 12.39
N TYR A 133 23.07 -8.57 12.84
CA TYR A 133 22.81 -8.39 14.27
C TYR A 133 23.05 -9.68 15.08
N LYS A 134 22.53 -10.82 14.61
CA LYS A 134 22.73 -12.11 15.28
C LYS A 134 24.19 -12.54 15.30
N ARG A 135 24.92 -12.35 14.19
CA ARG A 135 26.34 -12.67 14.07
C ARG A 135 27.19 -11.85 15.05
N PHE A 136 26.98 -10.54 15.09
CA PHE A 136 27.67 -9.63 16.02
C PHE A 136 27.27 -9.86 17.49
N LEU A 137 26.01 -10.25 17.75
CA LEU A 137 25.57 -10.62 19.09
C LEU A 137 26.27 -11.91 19.57
N ALA A 138 26.34 -12.93 18.71
CA ALA A 138 26.99 -14.20 19.04
C ALA A 138 28.48 -14.03 19.32
N GLU A 139 29.18 -13.22 18.52
CA GLU A 139 30.59 -12.87 18.77
C GLU A 139 30.74 -12.13 20.11
N ALA A 140 29.92 -11.12 20.38
CA ALA A 140 30.00 -10.37 21.64
C ALA A 140 29.83 -11.29 22.86
N GLN A 141 28.88 -12.23 22.79
CA GLN A 141 28.66 -13.23 23.83
C GLN A 141 29.84 -14.21 23.95
N TYR A 142 30.45 -14.59 22.83
CA TYR A 142 31.61 -15.48 22.82
C TYR A 142 32.82 -14.85 23.51
N ARG A 143 33.14 -13.59 23.19
CA ARG A 143 34.27 -12.87 23.80
C ARG A 143 34.05 -12.57 25.29
N GLU A 144 32.81 -12.32 25.68
CA GLU A 144 32.42 -12.17 27.09
C GLU A 144 32.63 -13.48 27.86
N ALA A 145 32.29 -14.64 27.27
CA ALA A 145 32.49 -15.95 27.88
C ALA A 145 33.95 -16.45 27.81
N ASN A 146 34.75 -15.96 26.86
CA ASN A 146 36.14 -16.37 26.64
C ASN A 146 37.07 -15.15 26.56
N PRO A 147 37.47 -14.57 27.70
CA PRO A 147 38.30 -13.37 27.73
C PRO A 147 39.59 -13.54 26.91
N GLY A 148 39.84 -12.62 25.98
CA GLY A 148 41.04 -12.60 25.14
C GLY A 148 41.02 -13.59 23.96
N LYS A 149 39.91 -14.28 23.68
CA LYS A 149 39.75 -15.12 22.49
C LYS A 149 38.79 -14.49 21.50
N GLU A 150 39.18 -14.48 20.23
CA GLU A 150 38.36 -14.05 19.10
C GLU A 150 37.90 -15.26 18.27
N ASN A 151 36.72 -15.17 17.63
CA ASN A 151 36.18 -16.26 16.81
C ASN A 151 36.07 -15.88 15.32
N ASP A 152 34.97 -15.26 14.90
CA ASP A 152 34.63 -15.10 13.48
C ASP A 152 34.84 -13.64 12.99
N LEU A 153 34.77 -12.67 13.92
CA LEU A 153 34.88 -11.24 13.62
C LEU A 153 36.22 -10.66 14.10
N THR A 154 37.33 -11.37 13.87
CA THR A 154 38.70 -10.99 14.32
C THR A 154 39.16 -9.64 13.81
N GLN A 155 38.66 -9.21 12.65
CA GLN A 155 38.95 -7.89 12.09
C GLN A 155 38.34 -6.72 12.89
N TYR A 156 37.47 -6.99 13.87
CA TYR A 156 36.82 -5.99 14.70
C TYR A 156 37.30 -6.08 16.16
N SER A 157 37.63 -4.93 16.75
CA SER A 157 37.85 -4.81 18.19
C SER A 157 36.58 -5.06 18.98
N ASP A 158 36.68 -5.30 20.29
CA ASP A 158 35.51 -5.52 21.16
C ASP A 158 34.50 -4.36 21.07
N ALA A 159 35.00 -3.12 21.10
CA ALA A 159 34.18 -1.93 20.89
C ALA A 159 33.52 -1.92 19.49
N GLY A 160 34.26 -2.37 18.46
CA GLY A 160 33.75 -2.54 17.11
C GLY A 160 32.61 -3.56 17.01
N VAL A 161 32.73 -4.71 17.69
CA VAL A 161 31.68 -5.75 17.73
C VAL A 161 30.43 -5.22 18.43
N ILE A 162 30.57 -4.55 19.58
CA ILE A 162 29.42 -3.98 20.31
C ILE A 162 28.75 -2.86 19.49
N SER A 163 29.53 -2.00 18.85
CA SER A 163 29.03 -0.94 17.97
C SER A 163 28.30 -1.52 16.75
N GLY A 164 28.89 -2.51 16.08
CA GLY A 164 28.28 -3.21 14.95
C GLY A 164 26.94 -3.86 15.33
N LYS A 165 26.89 -4.59 16.46
CA LYS A 165 25.64 -5.12 17.03
C LYS A 165 24.57 -4.04 17.18
N SER A 166 24.91 -2.92 17.81
CA SER A 166 23.96 -1.83 18.05
C SER A 166 23.47 -1.18 16.75
N THR A 167 24.37 -1.03 15.78
CA THR A 167 24.08 -0.45 14.46
C THR A 167 23.11 -1.32 13.68
N TYR A 168 23.37 -2.62 13.55
CA TYR A 168 22.49 -3.54 12.82
C TYR A 168 21.12 -3.69 13.51
N LYS A 169 21.06 -3.66 14.85
CA LYS A 169 19.80 -3.62 15.59
C LYS A 169 18.97 -2.39 15.22
N ARG A 170 19.58 -1.20 15.26
CA ARG A 170 18.91 0.06 14.92
C ARG A 170 18.49 0.09 13.45
N ASN A 171 19.32 -0.42 12.54
CA ASN A 171 18.98 -0.48 11.12
C ASN A 171 17.78 -1.41 10.87
N SER A 172 17.69 -2.58 11.49
CA SER A 172 16.50 -3.43 11.40
C SER A 172 15.23 -2.71 11.88
N GLN A 173 15.33 -1.88 12.93
CA GLN A 173 14.22 -1.07 13.44
C GLN A 173 13.82 0.05 12.48
N ILE A 174 14.80 0.68 11.81
CA ILE A 174 14.52 1.66 10.77
C ILE A 174 13.82 0.99 9.58
N VAL A 175 14.28 -0.19 9.16
CA VAL A 175 13.68 -0.92 8.04
C VAL A 175 12.23 -1.32 8.35
N ILE A 176 11.92 -1.85 9.55
CA ILE A 176 10.55 -2.21 9.91
C ILE A 176 9.64 -0.97 9.98
N PHE A 177 10.16 0.16 10.45
CA PHE A 177 9.42 1.43 10.44
C PHE A 177 9.14 1.90 9.01
N SER A 178 10.14 1.86 8.13
CA SER A 178 9.98 2.16 6.69
C SER A 178 8.97 1.24 6.02
N TYR A 179 8.94 -0.05 6.38
CA TYR A 179 7.94 -1.00 5.91
C TYR A 179 6.52 -0.55 6.26
N GLY A 180 6.31 -0.11 7.51
CA GLY A 180 5.03 0.46 7.96
C GLY A 180 4.65 1.73 7.19
N LEU A 181 5.60 2.64 6.94
CA LEU A 181 5.36 3.85 6.16
C LEU A 181 4.92 3.55 4.72
N VAL A 182 5.63 2.66 4.02
CA VAL A 182 5.28 2.26 2.65
C VAL A 182 3.91 1.60 2.61
N TYR A 183 3.62 0.75 3.60
CA TYR A 183 2.33 0.07 3.71
C TYR A 183 1.16 1.05 3.89
N ILE A 184 1.28 2.02 4.81
CA ILE A 184 0.27 3.06 5.04
C ILE A 184 0.14 3.97 3.81
N ALA A 185 1.25 4.40 3.22
CA ALA A 185 1.26 5.24 2.02
C ALA A 185 0.52 4.57 0.85
N ASN A 186 0.73 3.26 0.65
CA ASN A 186 0.00 2.49 -0.35
C ASN A 186 -1.53 2.46 -0.09
N ILE A 187 -1.96 2.35 1.17
CA ILE A 187 -3.39 2.40 1.52
C ILE A 187 -3.99 3.77 1.18
N VAL A 188 -3.30 4.84 1.56
CA VAL A 188 -3.75 6.22 1.33
C VAL A 188 -3.80 6.54 -0.16
N ASP A 189 -2.77 6.19 -0.92
CA ASP A 189 -2.74 6.41 -2.38
C ASP A 189 -3.90 5.68 -3.06
N ALA A 190 -4.16 4.42 -2.69
CA ALA A 190 -5.30 3.67 -3.22
C ALA A 190 -6.65 4.30 -2.85
N TYR A 191 -6.80 4.81 -1.63
CA TYR A 191 -8.01 5.51 -1.19
C TYR A 191 -8.29 6.77 -2.02
N VAL A 192 -7.27 7.62 -2.18
CA VAL A 192 -7.39 8.89 -2.91
C VAL A 192 -7.72 8.63 -4.38
N ALA A 193 -7.04 7.67 -5.01
CA ALA A 193 -7.33 7.28 -6.39
C ALA A 193 -8.77 6.80 -6.59
N ALA A 194 -9.27 5.94 -5.69
CA ALA A 194 -10.67 5.48 -5.71
C ALA A 194 -11.66 6.64 -5.50
N ARG A 195 -11.33 7.59 -4.62
CA ARG A 195 -12.18 8.76 -4.31
C ARG A 195 -12.27 9.69 -5.51
N LEU A 196 -11.15 9.93 -6.18
CA LEU A 196 -11.02 10.83 -7.32
C LEU A 196 -11.68 10.28 -8.59
N HIS A 197 -11.82 8.95 -8.71
CA HIS A 197 -12.50 8.31 -9.84
C HIS A 197 -13.96 8.77 -10.01
N PHE A 198 -14.64 9.06 -8.90
CA PHE A 198 -16.04 9.49 -8.87
C PHE A 198 -16.19 10.99 -8.61
N PHE A 199 -15.09 11.75 -8.66
CA PHE A 199 -15.14 13.20 -8.52
C PHE A 199 -15.47 13.81 -9.87
N ASN A 200 -16.46 14.71 -9.88
CA ASN A 200 -16.85 15.43 -11.08
C ASN A 200 -15.76 16.43 -11.44
N ILE A 201 -15.21 16.27 -12.65
CA ILE A 201 -14.27 17.20 -13.24
C ILE A 201 -14.93 17.60 -14.54
N ASP A 202 -15.48 18.82 -14.60
CA ASP A 202 -16.20 19.31 -15.77
C ASP A 202 -15.41 19.05 -17.06
N ASP A 203 -16.05 18.35 -18.00
CA ASP A 203 -15.46 17.97 -19.29
C ASP A 203 -15.25 19.15 -20.25
N LYS A 204 -15.73 20.33 -19.88
CA LYS A 204 -15.58 21.55 -20.68
C LYS A 204 -14.13 22.03 -20.72
N LEU A 205 -13.30 21.64 -19.76
CA LEU A 205 -11.87 21.96 -19.74
C LEU A 205 -11.09 20.98 -20.62
N GLY A 206 -10.90 21.34 -21.89
CA GLY A 206 -10.35 20.47 -22.93
C GLY A 206 -9.19 21.12 -23.67
N PHE A 207 -8.11 20.37 -23.85
CA PHE A 207 -7.01 20.75 -24.74
C PHE A 207 -7.08 19.91 -26.01
N LYS A 208 -7.34 20.57 -27.15
CA LYS A 208 -7.43 19.91 -28.46
C LYS A 208 -6.25 20.34 -29.32
N VAL A 209 -5.47 19.35 -29.75
CA VAL A 209 -4.43 19.51 -30.77
C VAL A 209 -5.00 18.98 -32.07
N SER A 210 -5.08 19.83 -33.10
CA SER A 210 -5.50 19.41 -34.44
C SER A 210 -4.53 19.93 -35.49
N PRO A 211 -4.21 19.11 -36.51
CA PRO A 211 -3.47 19.60 -37.68
C PRO A 211 -4.25 20.74 -38.32
N SER A 212 -3.55 21.78 -38.73
CA SER A 212 -4.10 22.96 -39.38
C SER A 212 -3.18 23.40 -40.50
N VAL A 213 -3.71 24.19 -41.43
CA VAL A 213 -2.91 24.83 -42.47
C VAL A 213 -3.09 26.33 -42.31
N ILE A 214 -1.98 27.08 -42.32
CA ILE A 214 -2.03 28.54 -42.36
C ILE A 214 -1.75 28.94 -43.81
N ASN A 215 -2.72 29.61 -44.42
CA ASN A 215 -2.56 30.13 -45.78
C ASN A 215 -1.79 31.46 -45.69
N SER A 216 -0.60 31.51 -46.29
CA SER A 216 0.08 32.77 -46.57
C SER A 216 -0.42 33.28 -47.92
N SER A 217 -1.26 34.30 -47.91
CA SER A 217 -1.86 34.90 -49.09
C SER A 217 -0.80 35.53 -49.98
N ASN A 218 -0.32 34.79 -50.98
CA ASN A 218 0.45 35.33 -52.10
C ASN A 218 -0.47 35.44 -53.33
N MET A 219 -0.51 36.62 -53.94
CA MET A 219 -1.49 37.06 -54.95
C MET A 219 -1.62 36.15 -56.19
N TYR A 220 -0.64 35.26 -56.44
CA TYR A 220 -0.61 34.38 -57.60
C TYR A 220 -0.17 32.93 -57.30
N GLY A 221 -0.28 32.44 -56.06
CA GLY A 221 0.12 31.07 -55.75
C GLY A 221 -0.47 30.52 -54.45
N PHE A 222 -0.93 29.27 -54.50
CA PHE A 222 -1.32 28.53 -53.30
C PHE A 222 -0.07 27.99 -52.60
N THR A 223 0.25 28.55 -51.43
CA THR A 223 1.29 28.03 -50.53
C THR A 223 0.65 27.64 -49.21
N ALA A 224 0.71 26.36 -48.86
CA ALA A 224 0.12 25.80 -47.65
C ALA A 224 1.23 25.48 -46.65
N ASN A 225 1.33 26.27 -45.58
CA ASN A 225 2.29 26.00 -44.51
C ASN A 225 1.63 25.10 -43.46
N PRO A 226 2.22 23.92 -43.16
CA PRO A 226 1.69 23.04 -42.13
C PRO A 226 1.78 23.75 -40.77
N ALA A 227 0.70 23.65 -39.99
CA ALA A 227 0.59 24.26 -38.68
C ALA A 227 -0.09 23.33 -37.69
N VAL A 228 0.12 23.59 -36.40
CA VAL A 228 -0.55 22.90 -35.31
C VAL A 228 -1.48 23.89 -34.63
N LYS A 229 -2.80 23.63 -34.66
CA LYS A 229 -3.77 24.43 -33.92
C LYS A 229 -3.94 23.85 -32.52
N LEU A 230 -3.69 24.71 -31.52
CA LEU A 230 -3.96 24.44 -30.12
C LEU A 230 -5.26 25.16 -29.76
N SER A 231 -6.27 24.42 -29.29
CA SER A 231 -7.53 25.00 -28.81
C SER A 231 -7.76 24.61 -27.36
N PHE A 232 -8.04 25.62 -26.53
CA PHE A 232 -8.45 25.43 -25.14
C PHE A 232 -9.94 25.75 -25.03
N THR A 233 -10.71 24.82 -24.46
CA THR A 233 -12.07 25.09 -23.99
C THR A 233 -12.03 25.16 -22.48
N PHE A 234 -12.74 26.13 -21.87
CA PHE A 234 -12.88 26.33 -20.43
C PHE A 234 -14.34 26.61 -20.10
#